data_AF-A0ABD0BJ74-F1
#
_entry.id   AF-A0ABD0BJ74-F1
#
_cell.length_a   1.000
_cell.length_b   1.000
_cell.length_c   1.000
_cell.angle_alpha   90.00
_cell.angle_beta   90.00
_cell.angle_gamma   90.00
#
_symmetry.space_group_name_H-M   'P 1'
#
loop_
_entity.id
_entity.type
_entity.pdbx_description
1 polymer ?
#
loop_
_entity_poly.entity_id
_entity_poly.type
_entity_poly.pdbx_seq_one_letter_code
_entity_poly.pdbx_strand_id
1 'polypeptide(L)'
;MAPQEPSSSSSSNTVRARYSDPQKPQKSSHLSGKLLAILILVITAAIAVALIKFVQQDRQTKISGQIANVMQVDGNNFTLTVDVTRDDTDVDHYCIVTALDYEMAEVGRREFFLPSGGDKTQRIEVPIKTSQGAVSGNLYGCSSSIPFYLHRS
;
A
#
# COMPACT_ATOMS: atom_id res chain seq x y z
N MET A 1 54.36 -72.80 -56.42
CA MET A 1 54.76 -71.80 -57.42
C MET A 1 53.72 -70.69 -57.39
N ALA A 2 54.18 -69.49 -57.01
CA ALA A 2 53.58 -68.17 -57.21
C ALA A 2 52.23 -67.78 -56.53
N PRO A 3 52.08 -66.49 -56.19
CA PRO A 3 51.09 -65.94 -55.26
C PRO A 3 49.92 -65.29 -55.99
N GLN A 4 48.69 -65.30 -55.43
CA GLN A 4 47.65 -64.32 -55.80
C GLN A 4 46.66 -64.07 -54.66
N GLU A 5 46.69 -62.87 -54.09
CA GLU A 5 45.49 -62.12 -53.76
C GLU A 5 45.56 -60.79 -54.53
N PRO A 6 44.52 -60.39 -55.29
CA PRO A 6 44.35 -59.04 -55.75
C PRO A 6 43.36 -58.26 -54.86
N SER A 7 43.87 -57.19 -54.25
CA SER A 7 43.33 -55.83 -54.21
C SER A 7 41.85 -55.51 -53.90
N SER A 8 41.72 -54.37 -53.21
CA SER A 8 40.54 -53.48 -53.04
C SER A 8 39.74 -53.75 -51.75
N SER A 9 39.27 -52.77 -50.97
CA SER A 9 39.02 -51.36 -51.22
C SER A 9 38.92 -50.58 -49.89
N SER A 10 38.97 -49.26 -50.02
CA SER A 10 38.84 -48.19 -49.02
C SER A 10 37.94 -48.45 -47.81
N SER A 11 38.33 -47.91 -46.65
CA SER A 11 37.40 -47.36 -45.66
C SER A 11 38.09 -46.29 -44.82
N SER A 12 37.73 -45.04 -45.11
CA SER A 12 37.99 -43.84 -44.33
C SER A 12 37.42 -43.93 -42.91
N ASN A 13 38.18 -43.48 -41.91
CA ASN A 13 37.64 -42.66 -40.82
C ASN A 13 38.78 -42.11 -39.95
N THR A 14 39.26 -40.92 -40.29
CA THR A 14 40.11 -40.12 -39.41
C THR A 14 39.20 -39.47 -38.37
N VAL A 15 39.05 -40.11 -37.20
CA VAL A 15 38.37 -39.50 -36.05
C VAL A 15 39.31 -38.42 -35.49
N ARG A 16 39.12 -37.17 -35.94
CA ARG A 16 39.76 -36.00 -35.34
C ARG A 16 39.08 -35.74 -33.99
N ALA A 17 39.74 -36.14 -32.91
CA ALA A 17 39.41 -35.74 -31.55
C ALA A 17 39.40 -34.20 -31.49
N ARG A 18 38.21 -33.61 -31.27
CA ARG A 18 38.09 -32.20 -30.90
C ARG A 18 38.39 -32.11 -29.41
N TYR A 19 39.42 -31.33 -29.08
CA TYR A 19 39.78 -30.90 -27.73
C TYR A 19 38.50 -30.53 -26.96
N SER A 20 38.11 -31.35 -25.99
CA SER A 20 37.23 -30.95 -24.91
C SER A 20 38.06 -30.10 -23.96
N ASP A 21 37.74 -28.81 -23.88
CA ASP A 21 38.21 -27.95 -22.80
C ASP A 21 37.65 -28.51 -21.47
N PRO A 22 38.47 -28.93 -20.51
CA PRO A 22 37.95 -29.33 -19.22
C PRO A 22 37.38 -28.07 -18.56
N GLN A 23 36.06 -28.04 -18.39
CA GLN A 23 35.38 -27.05 -17.55
C GLN A 23 36.14 -26.94 -16.23
N LYS A 24 36.80 -25.79 -16.00
CA LYS A 24 37.48 -25.51 -14.74
C LYS A 24 36.45 -25.71 -13.61
N PRO A 25 36.74 -26.50 -12.57
CA PRO A 25 35.88 -26.53 -11.42
C PRO A 25 35.92 -25.12 -10.82
N GLN A 26 34.81 -24.38 -10.90
CA GLN A 26 34.67 -23.15 -10.13
C GLN A 26 34.77 -23.56 -8.66
N LYS A 27 35.94 -23.30 -8.10
CA LYS A 27 36.21 -23.42 -6.67
C LYS A 27 35.25 -22.47 -5.97
N SER A 28 34.09 -22.97 -5.56
CA SER A 28 33.08 -22.20 -4.87
C SER A 28 33.67 -21.78 -3.53
N SER A 29 34.10 -20.52 -3.45
CA SER A 29 34.50 -19.97 -2.17
C SER A 29 33.25 -19.96 -1.29
N HIS A 30 33.26 -20.75 -0.22
CA HIS A 30 32.16 -20.82 0.75
C HIS A 30 31.79 -19.44 1.31
N LEU A 31 32.65 -18.43 1.15
CA LEU A 31 32.37 -17.03 1.47
C LEU A 31 31.33 -16.39 0.53
N SER A 32 31.33 -16.69 -0.77
CA SER A 32 30.36 -16.12 -1.73
C SER A 32 28.94 -16.62 -1.44
N GLY A 33 28.79 -17.91 -1.13
CA GLY A 33 27.50 -18.48 -0.73
C GLY A 33 26.97 -17.95 0.60
N LYS A 34 27.86 -17.73 1.59
CA LYS A 34 27.47 -17.14 2.89
C LYS A 34 27.02 -15.69 2.76
N LEU A 35 27.74 -14.89 1.97
CA LEU A 35 27.35 -13.49 1.70
C LEU A 35 26.00 -13.42 0.98
N LEU A 36 25.77 -14.29 0.00
CA LEU A 36 24.48 -14.37 -0.70
C LEU A 36 23.34 -14.79 0.25
N ALA A 37 23.57 -15.78 1.12
CA ALA A 37 22.58 -16.22 2.09
C ALA A 37 22.23 -15.11 3.12
N ILE A 38 23.24 -14.38 3.61
CA ILE A 38 23.02 -13.24 4.51
C ILE A 38 22.25 -12.13 3.81
N LEU A 39 22.59 -11.81 2.55
CA LEU A 39 21.87 -10.80 1.77
C LEU A 39 20.39 -11.17 1.62
N ILE A 40 20.10 -12.42 1.23
CA ILE A 40 18.72 -12.92 1.10
C ILE A 40 17.99 -12.83 2.44
N LEU A 41 18.63 -13.25 3.54
CA LEU A 41 18.04 -13.18 4.88
C LEU A 41 17.65 -11.74 5.24
N VAL A 42 18.55 -10.78 5.02
CA VAL A 42 18.31 -9.36 5.32
C VAL A 42 17.17 -8.80 4.49
N ILE A 43 17.14 -9.08 3.19
CA ILE A 43 16.05 -8.65 2.30
C ILE A 43 14.72 -9.26 2.76
N THR A 44 14.70 -10.56 3.07
CA THR A 44 13.49 -11.26 3.51
C THR A 44 12.98 -10.67 4.83
N ALA A 45 13.86 -10.38 5.79
CA ALA A 45 13.51 -9.73 7.04
C ALA A 45 12.97 -8.32 6.83
N ALA A 46 13.58 -7.53 5.94
CA ALA A 46 13.11 -6.18 5.61
C ALA A 46 11.71 -6.22 4.97
N ILE A 47 11.46 -7.15 4.05
CA ILE A 47 10.13 -7.36 3.45
C ILE A 47 9.12 -7.78 4.52
N ALA A 48 9.48 -8.71 5.41
CA ALA A 48 8.60 -9.13 6.50
C ALA A 48 8.21 -7.97 7.41
N VAL A 49 9.16 -7.12 7.80
CA VAL A 49 8.89 -5.91 8.59
C VAL A 49 7.99 -4.94 7.82
N ALA A 50 8.27 -4.70 6.54
CA ALA A 50 7.43 -3.84 5.69
C ALA A 50 5.99 -4.36 5.60
N LEU A 51 5.80 -5.66 5.42
CA LEU A 51 4.48 -6.30 5.39
C LEU A 51 3.75 -6.18 6.73
N ILE A 52 4.44 -6.40 7.86
CA ILE A 52 3.85 -6.24 9.19
C ILE A 52 3.39 -4.80 9.39
N LYS A 53 4.22 -3.82 9.02
CA LYS A 53 3.87 -2.40 9.10
C LYS A 53 2.67 -2.05 8.21
N PHE A 54 2.65 -2.56 6.97
CA PHE A 54 1.55 -2.38 6.04
C PHE A 54 0.23 -2.94 6.58
N VAL A 55 0.24 -4.17 7.10
CA VAL A 55 -0.96 -4.80 7.68
C VAL A 55 -1.44 -4.09 8.96
N GLN A 56 -0.52 -3.59 9.79
CA GLN A 56 -0.90 -2.82 10.98
C GLN A 56 -1.50 -1.46 10.62
N GLN A 57 -1.09 -0.86 9.50
CA GLN A 57 -1.63 0.40 9.03
C GLN A 57 -3.09 0.25 8.53
N ASP A 58 -3.42 -0.88 7.91
CA ASP A 58 -4.79 -1.22 7.51
C ASP A 58 -5.72 -1.57 8.70
N ARG A 59 -5.14 -1.95 9.84
CA ARG A 59 -5.89 -2.26 11.08
C ARG A 59 -6.17 -1.03 11.95
N GLN A 60 -5.80 0.17 11.51
CA GLN A 60 -6.25 1.40 12.15
C GLN A 60 -7.77 1.48 11.99
N THR A 61 -8.49 1.09 13.04
CA THR A 61 -9.93 1.18 13.28
C THR A 61 -10.72 1.69 12.07
N LYS A 62 -11.34 0.77 11.32
CA LYS A 62 -12.13 1.14 10.14
C LYS A 62 -13.28 2.04 10.60
N ILE A 63 -13.10 3.32 10.34
CA ILE A 63 -14.08 4.36 10.56
C ILE A 63 -14.53 4.80 9.17
N SER A 64 -15.80 4.58 8.89
CA SER A 64 -16.41 4.99 7.63
C SER A 64 -17.42 6.07 7.95
N GLY A 65 -17.55 7.07 7.09
CA GLY A 65 -18.69 7.94 7.17
C GLY A 65 -19.27 8.27 5.82
N GLN A 66 -20.55 8.60 5.84
CA GLN A 66 -21.38 8.86 4.67
C GLN A 66 -22.08 10.18 4.86
N ILE A 67 -22.22 10.93 3.78
CA ILE A 67 -22.96 12.20 3.82
C ILE A 67 -24.44 11.86 3.89
N ALA A 68 -25.09 12.30 4.95
CA ALA A 68 -26.52 12.13 5.16
C ALA A 68 -27.32 13.32 4.60
N ASN A 69 -26.80 14.53 4.78
CA ASN A 69 -27.47 15.75 4.35
C ASN A 69 -26.46 16.88 4.09
N VAL A 70 -26.84 17.80 3.21
CA VAL A 70 -26.12 19.02 2.89
C VAL A 70 -27.11 20.18 2.97
N MET A 71 -26.75 21.21 3.74
CA MET A 71 -27.57 22.41 3.87
C MET A 71 -26.71 23.66 3.69
N GLN A 72 -27.03 24.46 2.67
CA GLN A 72 -26.47 25.79 2.50
C GLN A 72 -27.20 26.76 3.43
N VAL A 73 -26.48 27.38 4.37
CA VAL A 73 -27.07 28.30 5.35
C VAL A 73 -27.03 29.73 4.82
N ASP A 74 -25.86 30.16 4.32
CA ASP A 74 -25.66 31.43 3.62
C ASP A 74 -24.45 31.35 2.65
N GLY A 75 -23.99 32.48 2.12
CA GLY A 75 -22.87 32.52 1.17
C GLY A 75 -21.52 32.04 1.71
N ASN A 76 -21.36 31.95 3.03
CA ASN A 76 -20.10 31.59 3.71
C ASN A 76 -20.30 30.58 4.86
N ASN A 77 -21.50 30.03 5.02
CA ASN A 77 -21.86 29.06 6.03
C ASN A 77 -22.54 27.86 5.38
N PHE A 78 -21.97 26.70 5.63
CA PHE A 78 -22.41 25.44 5.09
C PHE A 78 -22.51 24.42 6.21
N THR A 79 -23.58 23.64 6.24
CA THR A 79 -23.77 22.61 7.25
C THR A 79 -23.79 21.26 6.57
N LEU A 80 -22.88 20.39 7.00
CA LEU A 80 -22.78 19.01 6.52
C LEU A 80 -23.23 18.05 7.61
N THR A 81 -24.16 17.16 7.30
CA THR A 81 -24.53 16.06 8.20
C THR A 81 -23.86 14.78 7.72
N VAL A 82 -23.10 14.14 8.61
CA VAL A 82 -22.33 12.92 8.31
C VAL A 82 -22.73 11.82 9.28
N ASP A 83 -23.03 10.65 8.75
CA ASP A 83 -23.16 9.43 9.53
C ASP A 83 -21.80 8.77 9.65
N VAL A 84 -21.28 8.68 10.87
CA VAL A 84 -19.97 8.09 11.17
C VAL A 84 -20.17 6.75 11.83
N THR A 85 -19.63 5.69 11.24
CA THR A 85 -19.63 4.33 11.77
C THR A 85 -18.22 3.95 12.21
N ARG A 86 -18.07 3.63 13.50
CA ARG A 86 -16.81 3.23 14.13
C ARG A 86 -16.82 1.73 14.40
N ASP A 87 -15.74 1.03 14.08
CA ASP A 87 -15.58 -0.37 14.48
C ASP A 87 -15.16 -0.52 15.95
N ASP A 88 -14.40 0.44 16.48
CA ASP A 88 -14.03 0.54 17.89
C ASP A 88 -14.52 1.88 18.45
N THR A 89 -15.51 1.82 19.34
CA THR A 89 -16.10 2.99 19.99
C THR A 89 -15.35 3.40 21.25
N ASP A 90 -14.44 2.59 21.77
CA ASP A 90 -13.79 2.82 23.07
C ASP A 90 -12.56 3.74 22.97
N VAL A 91 -12.16 4.09 21.75
CA VAL A 91 -11.07 5.04 21.49
C VAL A 91 -11.62 6.35 20.92
N ASP A 92 -10.89 7.44 21.17
CA ASP A 92 -11.19 8.76 20.61
C ASP A 92 -10.84 8.77 19.11
N HIS A 93 -11.64 9.48 18.31
CA HIS A 93 -11.42 9.68 16.88
C HIS A 93 -11.55 11.16 16.50
N TYR A 94 -11.05 11.52 15.34
CA TYR A 94 -11.42 12.77 14.69
C TYR A 94 -11.65 12.52 13.20
N CYS A 95 -12.48 13.37 12.60
CA CYS A 95 -12.83 13.30 11.20
C CYS A 95 -12.61 14.65 10.53
N ILE A 96 -12.26 14.62 9.25
CA ILE A 96 -12.05 15.79 8.41
C ILE A 96 -13.11 15.80 7.32
N VAL A 97 -13.85 16.90 7.22
CA VAL A 97 -14.86 17.13 6.19
C VAL A 97 -14.51 18.35 5.35
N THR A 98 -14.91 18.32 4.09
CA THR A 98 -14.75 19.42 3.15
C THR A 98 -16.09 19.86 2.59
N ALA A 99 -16.16 21.12 2.19
CA ALA A 99 -17.28 21.72 1.48
C ALA A 99 -16.82 22.08 0.07
N LEU A 100 -17.66 21.80 -0.93
CA LEU A 100 -17.35 21.89 -2.34
C LEU A 100 -18.34 22.82 -3.06
N ASP A 101 -17.87 23.60 -4.03
CA ASP A 101 -18.73 24.37 -4.93
C ASP A 101 -19.19 23.57 -6.17
N TYR A 102 -19.85 24.23 -7.11
CA TYR A 102 -20.36 23.60 -8.34
C TYR A 102 -19.26 23.06 -9.26
N GLU A 103 -18.04 23.58 -9.17
CA GLU A 103 -16.88 23.09 -9.92
C GLU A 103 -16.15 21.98 -9.15
N MET A 104 -16.71 21.54 -8.01
CA MET A 104 -16.13 20.58 -7.08
C MET A 104 -14.81 21.09 -6.45
N ALA A 105 -14.60 22.41 -6.44
CA ALA A 105 -13.46 23.00 -5.77
C ALA A 105 -13.71 23.04 -4.26
N GLU A 106 -12.68 22.74 -3.46
CA GLU A 106 -12.75 22.86 -2.01
C GLU A 106 -12.84 24.34 -1.60
N VAL A 107 -13.96 24.70 -0.99
CA VAL A 107 -14.25 26.07 -0.53
C VAL A 107 -14.34 26.14 0.99
N GLY A 108 -14.19 25.02 1.69
CA GLY A 108 -14.13 24.98 3.15
C GLY A 108 -13.69 23.62 3.66
N ARG A 109 -13.09 23.60 4.85
CA ARG A 109 -12.63 22.38 5.53
C ARG A 109 -12.79 22.52 7.02
N ARG A 110 -13.24 21.46 7.67
CA ARG A 110 -13.38 21.41 9.10
C ARG A 110 -13.01 20.05 9.64
N GLU A 111 -12.33 20.06 10.78
CA GLU A 111 -12.08 18.89 11.58
C GLU A 111 -13.05 18.89 12.77
N PHE A 112 -13.54 17.72 13.17
CA PHE A 112 -14.35 17.58 14.37
C PHE A 112 -13.88 16.38 15.20
N PHE A 113 -13.93 16.57 16.51
CA PHE A 113 -13.59 15.55 17.49
C PHE A 113 -14.78 14.62 17.72
N LEU A 114 -14.51 13.33 17.83
CA LEU A 114 -15.49 12.30 18.15
C LEU A 114 -14.99 11.52 19.37
N PRO A 115 -15.53 11.80 20.57
CA PRO A 115 -15.08 11.13 21.79
C PRO A 115 -15.39 9.62 21.75
N SER A 116 -14.62 8.88 22.53
CA SER A 116 -14.91 7.50 22.93
C SER A 116 -16.30 7.36 23.59
N GLY A 117 -16.89 6.19 23.46
CA GLY A 117 -18.25 5.85 23.84
C GLY A 117 -19.29 6.20 22.77
N GLY A 118 -20.57 6.04 23.11
CA GLY A 118 -21.71 6.28 22.21
C GLY A 118 -22.03 5.11 21.29
N ASP A 119 -22.93 5.35 20.33
CA ASP A 119 -23.38 4.32 19.40
C ASP A 119 -22.34 4.01 18.32
N LYS A 120 -22.40 2.78 17.77
CA LYS A 120 -21.54 2.34 16.67
C LYS A 120 -21.63 3.27 15.46
N THR A 121 -22.84 3.74 15.15
CA THR A 121 -23.12 4.71 14.09
C THR A 121 -23.75 5.95 14.71
N GLN A 122 -23.15 7.11 14.48
CA GLN A 122 -23.63 8.39 14.99
C GLN A 122 -23.81 9.38 13.87
N ARG A 123 -24.89 10.16 13.94
CA ARG A 123 -25.16 11.26 13.02
C ARG A 123 -24.62 12.55 13.62
N ILE A 124 -23.68 13.17 12.92
CA ILE A 124 -23.00 14.38 13.38
C ILE A 124 -23.30 15.52 12.40
N GLU A 125 -23.73 16.66 12.94
CA GLU A 125 -23.92 17.89 12.19
C GLU A 125 -22.69 18.77 12.34
N VAL A 126 -22.10 19.17 11.22
CA VAL A 126 -20.81 19.85 11.16
C VAL A 126 -20.97 21.18 10.43
N PRO A 127 -20.98 22.31 11.15
CA PRO A 127 -21.00 23.64 10.54
C PRO A 127 -19.60 24.02 10.04
N ILE A 128 -19.49 24.28 8.73
CA ILE A 128 -18.27 24.61 8.01
C ILE A 128 -18.35 26.06 7.55
N LYS A 129 -17.31 26.85 7.85
CA LYS A 129 -17.12 28.16 7.26
C LYS A 129 -16.51 28.00 5.87
N THR A 130 -17.09 28.67 4.89
CA THR A 130 -16.66 28.57 3.48
C THR A 130 -16.21 29.93 2.95
N SER A 131 -15.24 29.91 2.04
CA SER A 131 -14.76 31.10 1.34
C SER A 131 -15.80 31.67 0.38
N GLN A 132 -16.62 30.80 -0.20
CA GLN A 132 -17.73 31.11 -1.10
C GLN A 132 -18.86 30.07 -0.96
N GLY A 133 -19.89 30.17 -1.81
CA GLY A 133 -21.04 29.27 -1.76
C GLY A 133 -20.63 27.80 -1.98
N ALA A 134 -20.99 26.94 -1.02
CA ALA A 134 -20.83 25.49 -1.12
C ALA A 134 -22.18 24.82 -1.39
N VAL A 135 -22.13 23.75 -2.18
CA VAL A 135 -23.31 23.00 -2.67
C VAL A 135 -23.25 21.53 -2.33
N SER A 136 -22.06 21.03 -2.02
CA SER A 136 -21.82 19.64 -1.63
C SER A 136 -20.76 19.59 -0.53
N GLY A 137 -20.63 18.44 0.10
CA GLY A 137 -19.54 18.18 1.03
C GLY A 137 -18.90 16.84 0.76
N ASN A 138 -17.80 16.56 1.44
CA ASN A 138 -17.17 15.26 1.44
C ASN A 138 -16.62 14.92 2.82
N LEU A 139 -16.61 13.63 3.17
CA LEU A 139 -15.81 13.13 4.27
C LEU A 139 -14.46 12.73 3.71
N TYR A 140 -13.43 13.52 4.00
CA TYR A 140 -12.07 13.23 3.55
C TYR A 140 -11.53 11.96 4.21
N GLY A 141 -11.76 11.82 5.51
CA GLY A 141 -11.37 10.65 6.27
C GLY A 141 -11.42 10.90 7.77
N CYS A 142 -11.17 9.85 8.53
CA CYS A 142 -11.08 9.92 9.98
C CYS A 142 -9.89 9.09 10.48
N SER A 143 -9.44 9.39 11.70
CA SER A 143 -8.28 8.75 12.32
C SER A 143 -8.42 8.75 13.84
N SER A 144 -7.79 7.78 14.50
CA SER A 144 -7.66 7.69 15.96
C SER A 144 -6.39 8.37 16.49
N SER A 145 -5.48 8.80 15.59
CA SER A 145 -4.28 9.56 15.95
C SER A 145 -4.61 11.04 16.08
N ILE A 146 -5.15 11.45 17.23
CA ILE A 146 -5.63 12.80 17.48
C ILE A 146 -4.48 13.83 17.38
N PRO A 147 -4.60 14.87 16.52
CA PRO A 147 -3.61 15.93 16.45
C PRO A 147 -3.50 16.71 17.77
N PHE A 148 -2.30 17.15 18.14
CA PHE A 148 -2.05 17.81 19.43
C PHE A 148 -2.86 19.08 19.67
N TYR A 149 -3.40 19.71 18.63
CA TYR A 149 -4.21 20.93 18.74
C TYR A 149 -5.71 20.63 18.85
N LEU A 150 -6.14 19.41 18.51
CA LEU A 150 -7.53 19.01 18.47
C LEU A 150 -7.87 18.36 19.81
N HIS A 151 -8.29 19.19 20.76
CA HIS A 151 -8.68 18.73 22.10
C HIS A 151 -10.19 18.54 22.20
N ARG A 152 -10.58 17.71 23.17
CA ARG A 152 -11.97 17.59 23.63
C ARG A 152 -12.43 18.96 24.14
N SER A 153 -13.30 19.64 23.38
CA SER A 153 -14.01 20.85 23.83
C SER A 153 -15.19 20.48 24.71
#